data_AF-A0A395JJ18-F1
#
_entry.id   AF-A0A395JJ18-F1
#
_cell.length_a   1.000
_cell.length_b   1.000
_cell.length_c   1.000
_cell.angle_alpha   90.00
_cell.angle_beta   90.00
_cell.angle_gamma   90.00
#
_symmetry.space_group_name_H-M   'P 1'
#
loop_
_entity.id
_entity.type
_entity.pdbx_description
1 polymer ?
#
loop_
_entity_poly.entity_id
_entity_poly.type
_entity_poly.pdbx_seq_one_letter_code
_entity_poly.pdbx_strand_id
1 'polypeptide(L)'
;MLTSTLRAGGFYLLIGIVCWLVAHHYRLHHSSFDSETRSASQAWLQPRTLDEKYPEPVGSYAGNIDFYAIEKLLWKVQINPSGALTLGPETAEILHSINRYLPDQMVPSDYRRLALLTAKIWPDTRSVEIAPLLRQYNHYRSAYRAGQSKLNSLLDGDKYRLLQTLDRTLEQQQQDFFGHEQASALFSQRNITTHYLNQRRLIQLDPSLTKAQKVTRLNTLRQEYQTTRLARDNSQKISD
;
A
#
# COMPACT_ATOMS: atom_id res chain seq x y z
N MET A 1 19.59 3.92 -70.93
CA MET A 1 19.76 2.82 -69.96
C MET A 1 20.68 3.24 -68.79
N LEU A 2 20.33 4.29 -68.03
CA LEU A 2 21.18 4.79 -66.92
C LEU A 2 20.35 5.28 -65.70
N THR A 3 19.11 4.81 -65.55
CA THR A 3 18.21 5.23 -64.46
C THR A 3 17.86 4.10 -63.48
N SER A 4 18.28 2.86 -63.72
CA SER A 4 18.00 1.72 -62.82
C SER A 4 19.06 1.51 -61.72
N THR A 5 20.30 1.95 -61.93
CA THR A 5 21.41 1.73 -60.99
C THR A 5 21.37 2.69 -59.79
N LEU A 6 20.89 3.93 -59.98
CA LEU A 6 20.75 4.93 -58.91
C LEU A 6 19.62 4.59 -57.92
N ARG A 7 18.56 3.92 -58.35
CA ARG A 7 17.46 3.47 -57.46
C ARG A 7 17.86 2.28 -56.59
N ALA A 8 18.71 1.39 -57.11
CA ALA A 8 19.22 0.26 -56.35
C ALA A 8 20.13 0.72 -55.19
N GLY A 9 21.00 1.71 -55.42
CA GLY A 9 21.92 2.25 -54.41
C GLY A 9 21.20 2.85 -53.19
N GLY A 10 20.10 3.58 -53.41
CA GLY A 10 19.29 4.14 -52.31
C GLY A 10 18.61 3.07 -51.45
N PHE A 11 18.18 1.96 -52.07
CA PHE A 11 17.52 0.86 -51.36
C PHE A 11 18.49 0.11 -50.43
N TYR A 12 19.72 -0.15 -50.89
CA TYR A 12 20.75 -0.79 -50.06
C TYR A 12 21.20 0.10 -48.89
N LEU A 13 21.26 1.42 -49.10
CA LEU A 13 21.60 2.38 -48.05
C LEU A 13 20.52 2.40 -46.95
N LEU A 14 19.25 2.35 -47.34
CA LEU A 14 18.12 2.32 -46.39
C LEU A 14 18.08 1.02 -45.59
N ILE A 15 18.34 -0.13 -46.22
CA ILE A 15 18.50 -1.43 -45.53
C ILE A 15 19.67 -1.36 -44.54
N GLY A 16 20.81 -0.77 -44.94
CA GLY A 16 21.97 -0.59 -44.07
C GLY A 16 21.64 0.22 -42.82
N ILE A 17 20.90 1.33 -42.97
CA ILE A 17 20.46 2.17 -41.85
C ILE A 17 19.51 1.40 -40.93
N VAL A 18 18.53 0.67 -41.48
CA VAL A 18 17.58 -0.12 -40.67
C VAL A 18 18.30 -1.23 -39.92
N CYS A 19 19.21 -1.97 -40.56
CA CYS A 19 20.02 -2.99 -39.90
C CYS A 19 20.91 -2.40 -38.81
N TRP A 20 21.50 -1.21 -39.05
CA TRP A 20 22.29 -0.51 -38.04
C TRP A 20 21.44 -0.05 -36.86
N LEU A 21 20.24 0.50 -37.10
CA LEU A 21 19.30 0.90 -36.05
C LEU A 21 18.82 -0.30 -35.23
N VAL A 22 18.49 -1.42 -35.88
CA VAL A 22 18.10 -2.66 -35.20
C VAL A 22 19.26 -3.22 -34.40
N ALA A 23 20.47 -3.27 -34.95
CA ALA A 23 21.67 -3.72 -34.23
C ALA A 23 22.01 -2.78 -33.05
N HIS A 24 21.85 -1.47 -33.22
CA HIS A 24 22.07 -0.48 -32.17
C HIS A 24 21.00 -0.58 -31.07
N HIS A 25 19.73 -0.79 -31.43
CA HIS A 25 18.64 -1.01 -30.49
C HIS A 25 18.82 -2.33 -29.75
N TYR A 26 19.19 -3.40 -30.46
CA TYR A 26 19.52 -4.69 -29.85
C TYR A 26 20.69 -4.56 -28.90
N ARG A 27 21.76 -3.84 -29.28
CA ARG A 27 22.93 -3.61 -28.43
C ARG A 27 22.58 -2.78 -27.20
N LEU A 28 21.76 -1.75 -27.32
CA LEU A 28 21.27 -0.96 -26.19
C LEU A 28 20.40 -1.78 -25.22
N HIS A 29 19.61 -2.74 -25.72
CA HIS A 29 18.74 -3.57 -24.89
C HIS A 29 19.38 -4.88 -24.40
N HIS A 30 20.43 -5.38 -25.06
CA HIS A 30 21.18 -6.57 -24.64
C HIS A 30 22.45 -6.25 -23.86
N SER A 31 23.00 -5.02 -23.90
CA SER A 31 24.18 -4.67 -23.10
C SER A 31 23.89 -4.46 -21.60
N SER A 32 22.76 -4.94 -21.10
CA SER A 32 22.38 -4.81 -19.68
C SER A 32 21.91 -6.12 -19.04
N PHE A 33 22.20 -7.28 -19.63
CA PHE A 33 21.71 -8.54 -19.05
C PHE A 33 22.67 -9.73 -19.01
N ASP A 34 23.97 -9.53 -19.21
CA ASP A 34 24.97 -10.58 -18.96
C ASP A 34 25.96 -10.15 -17.88
N SER A 35 25.63 -10.58 -16.65
CA SER A 35 26.57 -10.96 -15.59
C SER A 35 27.77 -10.03 -15.32
N GLU A 36 27.53 -8.83 -14.80
CA GLU A 36 28.44 -8.29 -13.79
C GLU A 36 28.11 -8.97 -12.46
N THR A 37 28.91 -9.99 -12.20
CA THR A 37 29.24 -10.56 -10.89
C THR A 37 28.88 -9.65 -9.72
N ARG A 38 28.12 -10.22 -8.78
CA ARG A 38 27.96 -9.77 -7.39
C ARG A 38 29.29 -9.24 -6.83
N SER A 39 29.51 -7.95 -6.93
CA SER A 39 30.45 -7.21 -6.10
C SER A 39 29.63 -6.21 -5.32
N ALA A 40 29.69 -6.31 -4.00
CA ALA A 40 28.93 -5.50 -3.04
C ALA A 40 29.37 -4.02 -3.00
N SER A 41 29.83 -3.45 -4.12
CA SER A 41 30.48 -2.13 -4.16
C SER A 41 30.00 -1.20 -5.28
N GLN A 42 29.09 -1.61 -6.16
CA GLN A 42 28.44 -0.66 -7.08
C GLN A 42 27.25 0.00 -6.37
N ALA A 43 27.59 0.83 -5.38
CA ALA A 43 26.63 1.67 -4.71
C ALA A 43 25.93 2.55 -5.76
N TRP A 44 24.61 2.49 -5.84
CA TRP A 44 23.84 3.43 -6.64
C TRP A 44 24.24 4.85 -6.20
N LEU A 45 24.68 5.66 -7.17
CA LEU A 45 25.03 7.05 -6.94
C LEU A 45 23.87 7.92 -7.41
N GLN A 46 23.38 8.77 -6.51
CA GLN A 46 22.30 9.71 -6.83
C GLN A 46 22.77 10.69 -7.92
N PRO A 47 22.01 10.87 -9.02
CA PRO A 47 22.26 11.93 -9.96
C PRO A 47 22.19 13.29 -9.27
N ARG A 48 23.18 14.17 -9.49
CA ARG A 48 23.28 15.49 -8.84
C ARG A 48 22.04 16.38 -9.01
N THR A 49 21.26 16.15 -10.06
CA THR A 49 19.99 16.84 -10.33
C THR A 49 18.90 16.56 -9.28
N LEU A 50 19.07 15.52 -8.47
CA LEU A 50 18.14 15.16 -7.40
C LEU A 50 18.56 15.70 -6.04
N ASP A 51 19.79 16.23 -5.89
CA ASP A 51 20.35 16.62 -4.59
C ASP A 51 19.60 17.80 -3.95
N GLU A 52 19.07 18.71 -4.76
CA GLU A 52 18.27 19.84 -4.28
C GLU A 52 16.93 19.39 -3.68
N LYS A 53 16.29 18.36 -4.26
CA LYS A 53 15.00 17.82 -3.81
C LYS A 53 15.14 16.69 -2.78
N TYR A 54 16.26 15.98 -2.81
CA TYR A 54 16.59 14.83 -1.98
C TYR A 54 18.04 14.95 -1.46
N PRO A 55 18.30 15.79 -0.46
CA PRO A 55 19.65 16.12 -0.01
C PRO A 55 20.40 14.95 0.64
N GLU A 56 19.70 13.91 1.07
CA GLU A 56 20.30 12.65 1.51
C GLU A 56 20.26 11.60 0.40
N PRO A 57 21.41 11.01 0.00
CA PRO A 57 21.46 10.00 -1.05
C PRO A 57 20.56 8.81 -0.75
N VAL A 58 19.77 8.38 -1.73
CA VAL A 58 19.08 7.08 -1.66
C VAL A 58 20.13 5.97 -1.76
N GLY A 59 20.38 5.20 -0.70
CA GLY A 59 21.43 4.17 -0.72
C GLY A 59 21.19 3.05 -1.75
N SER A 60 22.25 2.31 -2.10
CA SER A 60 22.11 1.02 -2.80
C SER A 60 21.26 0.08 -1.95
N TYR A 61 20.30 -0.56 -2.61
CA TYR A 61 19.26 -1.30 -1.94
C TYR A 61 19.71 -2.75 -1.70
N ALA A 62 19.72 -3.14 -0.42
CA ALA A 62 19.99 -4.52 -0.01
C ALA A 62 18.71 -5.35 0.19
N GLY A 63 17.52 -4.77 0.04
CA GLY A 63 16.24 -5.47 0.28
C GLY A 63 15.57 -6.03 -0.99
N ASN A 64 14.37 -6.60 -0.83
CA ASN A 64 13.52 -7.17 -1.89
C ASN A 64 12.13 -6.47 -1.98
N ILE A 65 12.06 -5.13 -2.09
CA ILE A 65 10.82 -4.41 -2.37
C ILE A 65 10.50 -4.55 -3.86
N ASP A 66 9.44 -5.27 -4.16
CA ASP A 66 8.87 -5.36 -5.51
C ASP A 66 8.11 -4.07 -5.84
N PHE A 67 8.83 -3.09 -6.37
CA PHE A 67 8.24 -1.80 -6.70
C PHE A 67 7.23 -1.89 -7.83
N TYR A 68 7.40 -2.83 -8.77
CA TYR A 68 6.48 -2.98 -9.89
C TYR A 68 5.07 -3.39 -9.42
N ALA A 69 5.00 -4.29 -8.43
CA ALA A 69 3.72 -4.64 -7.80
C ALA A 69 3.11 -3.44 -7.04
N ILE A 70 3.93 -2.66 -6.34
CA ILE A 70 3.49 -1.46 -5.61
C ILE A 70 2.94 -0.41 -6.57
N GLU A 71 3.63 -0.13 -7.67
CA GLU A 71 3.22 0.83 -8.70
C GLU A 71 1.82 0.52 -9.24
N LYS A 72 1.56 -0.75 -9.59
CA LYS A 72 0.23 -1.19 -10.06
C LYS A 72 -0.89 -0.92 -9.06
N LEU A 73 -0.59 -1.00 -7.76
CA LEU A 73 -1.55 -0.73 -6.71
C LEU A 73 -1.74 0.77 -6.49
N LEU A 74 -0.66 1.55 -6.59
CA LEU A 74 -0.73 3.00 -6.51
C LEU A 74 -1.63 3.58 -7.59
N TRP A 75 -1.58 3.08 -8.83
CA TRP A 75 -2.50 3.50 -9.90
C TRP A 75 -4.00 3.29 -9.61
N LYS A 76 -4.36 2.53 -8.56
CA LYS A 76 -5.75 2.34 -8.13
C LYS A 76 -6.21 3.36 -7.08
N VAL A 77 -5.30 4.16 -6.53
CA VAL A 77 -5.64 5.16 -5.52
C VAL A 77 -6.52 6.24 -6.18
N GLN A 78 -7.66 6.50 -5.55
CA GLN A 78 -8.60 7.50 -6.06
C GLN A 78 -8.16 8.91 -5.71
N ILE A 79 -8.49 9.82 -6.62
CA ILE A 79 -8.15 11.23 -6.55
C ILE A 79 -9.44 12.01 -6.79
N ASN A 80 -9.66 13.05 -6.00
CA ASN A 80 -10.82 13.91 -6.15
C ASN A 80 -10.62 14.94 -7.28
N PRO A 81 -11.65 15.73 -7.66
CA PRO A 81 -11.52 16.72 -8.74
C PRO A 81 -10.46 17.82 -8.47
N SER A 82 -10.08 18.07 -7.21
CA SER A 82 -9.01 19.01 -6.88
C SER A 82 -7.60 18.41 -7.00
N GLY A 83 -7.47 17.14 -7.36
CA GLY A 83 -6.17 16.47 -7.50
C GLY A 83 -5.60 15.91 -6.19
N ALA A 84 -6.37 15.92 -5.10
CA ALA A 84 -5.96 15.40 -3.78
C ALA A 84 -6.39 13.95 -3.60
N LEU A 85 -5.71 13.22 -2.71
CA LEU A 85 -6.04 11.82 -2.44
C LEU A 85 -7.41 11.69 -1.77
N THR A 86 -8.28 10.84 -2.31
CA THR A 86 -9.54 10.48 -1.66
C THR A 86 -9.26 9.44 -0.57
N LEU A 87 -9.46 9.79 0.69
CA LEU A 87 -9.30 8.86 1.81
C LEU A 87 -10.61 8.12 2.07
N GLY A 88 -10.54 6.79 2.12
CA GLY A 88 -11.71 5.94 2.32
C GLY A 88 -11.33 4.48 2.57
N PRO A 89 -12.33 3.60 2.75
CA PRO A 89 -12.11 2.16 2.94
C PRO A 89 -11.29 1.53 1.81
N GLU A 90 -11.50 1.97 0.56
CA GLU A 90 -10.79 1.49 -0.61
C GLU A 90 -9.30 1.86 -0.57
N THR A 91 -8.99 3.09 -0.14
CA THR A 91 -7.62 3.55 0.08
C THR A 91 -6.95 2.71 1.17
N ALA A 92 -7.65 2.39 2.27
CA ALA A 92 -7.11 1.51 3.30
C ALA A 92 -6.80 0.09 2.79
N GLU A 93 -7.60 -0.45 1.87
CA GLU A 93 -7.34 -1.76 1.22
C GLU A 93 -6.16 -1.71 0.24
N ILE A 94 -5.99 -0.59 -0.48
CA ILE A 94 -4.80 -0.37 -1.32
C ILE A 94 -3.55 -0.28 -0.46
N LEU A 95 -3.59 0.51 0.62
CA LEU A 95 -2.47 0.61 1.58
C LEU A 95 -2.15 -0.76 2.20
N HIS A 96 -3.17 -1.55 2.55
CA HIS A 96 -3.01 -2.92 3.02
C HIS A 96 -2.28 -3.80 1.99
N SER A 97 -2.71 -3.72 0.73
CA SER A 97 -2.18 -4.52 -0.37
C SER A 97 -0.74 -4.14 -0.69
N ILE A 98 -0.42 -2.83 -0.76
CA ILE A 98 0.94 -2.33 -0.97
C ILE A 98 1.86 -2.84 0.13
N ASN A 99 1.41 -2.81 1.38
CA ASN A 99 2.21 -3.25 2.50
C ASN A 99 2.60 -4.73 2.41
N ARG A 100 1.89 -5.59 1.68
CA ARG A 100 2.32 -7.00 1.46
C ARG A 100 3.65 -7.11 0.74
N TYR A 101 4.05 -6.08 0.00
CA TYR A 101 5.33 -5.99 -0.71
C TYR A 101 6.39 -5.18 0.05
N LEU A 102 6.03 -4.65 1.23
CA LEU A 102 6.93 -3.89 2.08
C LEU A 102 7.40 -4.75 3.27
N PRO A 103 8.69 -4.67 3.64
CA PRO A 103 9.20 -5.25 4.87
C PRO A 103 8.37 -4.82 6.10
N ASP A 104 8.31 -5.70 7.10
CA ASP A 104 7.64 -5.39 8.38
C ASP A 104 8.39 -4.32 9.17
N GLN A 105 9.71 -4.23 8.97
CA GLN A 105 10.58 -3.20 9.52
C GLN A 105 11.33 -2.53 8.38
N MET A 106 10.87 -1.35 7.98
CA MET A 106 11.56 -0.50 7.02
C MET A 106 12.54 0.42 7.73
N VAL A 107 13.75 0.54 7.20
CA VAL A 107 14.75 1.52 7.68
C VAL A 107 14.51 2.89 7.01
N PRO A 108 15.08 4.00 7.54
CA PRO A 108 14.86 5.34 6.97
C PRO A 108 15.16 5.45 5.46
N SER A 109 16.17 4.73 4.96
CA SER A 109 16.51 4.70 3.54
C SER A 109 15.42 4.03 2.68
N ASP A 110 14.69 3.04 3.21
CA ASP A 110 13.59 2.39 2.49
C ASP A 110 12.43 3.36 2.29
N TYR A 111 12.10 4.15 3.32
CA TYR A 111 11.06 5.18 3.23
C TYR A 111 11.41 6.28 2.24
N ARG A 112 12.68 6.74 2.22
CA ARG A 112 13.15 7.73 1.23
C ARG A 112 13.03 7.19 -0.19
N ARG A 113 13.45 5.93 -0.40
CA ARG A 113 13.33 5.28 -1.70
C ARG A 113 11.87 5.14 -2.12
N LEU A 114 10.99 4.71 -1.21
CA LEU A 114 9.56 4.62 -1.49
C LEU A 114 8.99 5.99 -1.89
N ALA A 115 9.34 7.06 -1.17
CA ALA A 115 8.92 8.43 -1.48
C ALA A 115 9.43 8.92 -2.85
N LEU A 116 10.70 8.65 -3.17
CA LEU A 116 11.29 8.99 -4.48
C LEU A 116 10.54 8.27 -5.60
N LEU A 117 10.24 6.98 -5.40
CA LEU A 117 9.60 6.16 -6.41
C LEU A 117 8.11 6.51 -6.58
N THR A 118 7.39 6.84 -5.51
CA THR A 118 6.02 7.38 -5.61
C THR A 118 6.01 8.73 -6.33
N ALA A 119 7.02 9.59 -6.12
CA ALA A 119 7.16 10.86 -6.83
C ALA A 119 7.46 10.70 -8.33
N LYS A 120 7.99 9.55 -8.77
CA LYS A 120 8.14 9.24 -10.20
C LYS A 120 6.81 8.84 -10.85
N ILE A 121 5.92 8.20 -10.09
CA ILE A 121 4.57 7.83 -10.58
C ILE A 121 3.69 9.08 -10.68
N TRP A 122 3.71 9.92 -9.63
CA TRP A 122 2.95 11.17 -9.57
C TRP A 122 3.88 12.34 -9.27
N PRO A 123 4.27 13.16 -10.26
CA PRO A 123 5.22 14.26 -10.03
C PRO A 123 4.63 15.46 -9.27
N ASP A 124 3.35 15.42 -8.91
CA ASP A 124 2.62 16.48 -8.22
C ASP A 124 2.42 16.18 -6.72
N THR A 125 1.53 16.96 -6.08
CA THR A 125 1.21 16.90 -4.65
C THR A 125 0.76 15.52 -4.17
N ARG A 126 0.25 14.66 -5.05
CA ARG A 126 -0.20 13.29 -4.70
C ARG A 126 0.93 12.44 -4.12
N SER A 127 2.14 12.60 -4.66
CA SER A 127 3.32 11.88 -4.15
C SER A 127 3.73 12.32 -2.75
N VAL A 128 3.51 13.60 -2.45
CA VAL A 128 3.81 14.19 -1.14
C VAL A 128 2.83 13.68 -0.09
N GLU A 129 1.58 13.42 -0.46
CA GLU A 129 0.54 12.91 0.45
C GLU A 129 0.63 11.39 0.66
N ILE A 130 0.89 10.60 -0.39
CA ILE A 130 0.83 9.13 -0.30
C ILE A 130 2.00 8.51 0.47
N ALA A 131 3.20 9.09 0.36
CA ALA A 131 4.39 8.52 1.00
C ALA A 131 4.32 8.54 2.54
N PRO A 132 3.88 9.64 3.19
CA PRO A 132 3.57 9.65 4.62
C PRO A 132 2.51 8.62 5.01
N LEU A 133 1.42 8.49 4.23
CA LEU A 133 0.34 7.53 4.50
C LEU A 133 0.85 6.09 4.46
N LEU A 134 1.68 5.73 3.48
CA LEU A 134 2.29 4.40 3.38
C LEU A 134 3.18 4.10 4.59
N ARG A 135 3.96 5.08 5.04
CA ARG A 135 4.81 4.96 6.23
C ARG A 135 3.97 4.78 7.49
N GLN A 136 2.97 5.64 7.72
CA GLN A 136 2.05 5.54 8.86
C GLN A 136 1.36 4.16 8.88
N TYR A 137 0.89 3.70 7.71
CA TYR A 137 0.25 2.39 7.59
C TYR A 137 1.20 1.22 7.88
N ASN A 138 2.46 1.29 7.44
CA ASN A 138 3.45 0.26 7.75
C ASN A 138 3.67 0.14 9.26
N HIS A 139 3.84 1.27 9.95
CA HIS A 139 3.98 1.31 11.41
C HIS A 139 2.72 0.81 12.13
N TYR A 140 1.54 1.30 11.72
CA TYR A 140 0.26 0.84 12.25
C TYR A 140 0.09 -0.67 12.10
N ARG A 141 0.43 -1.24 10.93
CA ARG A 141 0.34 -2.68 10.66
C ARG A 141 1.19 -3.49 11.62
N SER A 142 2.42 -3.06 11.87
CA SER A 142 3.34 -3.76 12.78
C SER A 142 2.81 -3.75 14.21
N ALA A 143 2.29 -2.62 14.68
CA ALA A 143 1.63 -2.53 15.99
C ALA A 143 0.34 -3.37 16.06
N TYR A 144 -0.49 -3.35 15.01
CA TYR A 144 -1.70 -4.17 14.90
C TYR A 144 -1.39 -5.67 14.98
N ARG A 145 -0.35 -6.14 14.27
CA ARG A 145 0.08 -7.55 14.31
C ARG A 145 0.58 -7.97 15.68
N ALA A 146 1.33 -7.10 16.37
CA ALA A 146 1.77 -7.36 17.74
C ALA A 146 0.57 -7.55 18.68
N GLY A 147 -0.46 -6.70 18.58
CA GLY A 147 -1.71 -6.82 19.32
C GLY A 147 -2.46 -8.13 19.03
N GLN A 148 -2.59 -8.50 17.75
CA GLN A 148 -3.25 -9.74 17.34
C GLN A 148 -2.50 -11.00 17.79
N SER A 149 -1.17 -10.99 17.72
CA SER A 149 -0.34 -12.09 18.21
C SER A 149 -0.56 -12.32 19.71
N LYS A 150 -0.55 -11.23 20.50
CA LYS A 150 -0.84 -11.26 21.93
C LYS A 150 -2.22 -11.83 22.23
N LEU A 151 -3.26 -11.43 21.47
CA LEU A 151 -4.60 -11.97 21.65
C LEU A 151 -4.67 -13.48 21.41
N ASN A 152 -3.99 -13.95 20.36
CA ASN A 152 -4.03 -15.37 19.98
C ASN A 152 -3.29 -16.26 20.97
N SER A 153 -2.25 -15.75 21.65
CA SER A 153 -1.46 -16.50 22.64
C SER A 153 -2.13 -16.65 24.02
N LEU A 154 -3.21 -15.92 24.30
CA LEU A 154 -3.85 -15.94 25.62
C LEU A 154 -4.78 -17.14 25.82
N LEU A 155 -5.01 -17.52 27.09
CA LEU A 155 -6.07 -18.46 27.48
C LEU A 155 -7.45 -17.78 27.44
N ASP A 156 -8.53 -18.55 27.39
CA ASP A 156 -9.88 -18.01 27.13
C ASP A 156 -10.36 -16.97 28.16
N GLY A 157 -10.00 -17.11 29.44
CA GLY A 157 -10.34 -16.13 30.48
C GLY A 157 -9.66 -14.77 30.27
N ASP A 158 -8.39 -14.77 29.88
CA ASP A 158 -7.63 -13.55 29.61
C ASP A 158 -7.99 -12.96 28.23
N LYS A 159 -8.33 -13.82 27.25
CA LYS A 159 -8.89 -13.41 25.97
C LYS A 159 -10.18 -12.63 26.14
N TYR A 160 -11.08 -13.08 27.02
CA TYR A 160 -12.33 -12.36 27.28
C TYR A 160 -12.06 -10.94 27.78
N ARG A 161 -11.19 -10.77 28.78
CA ARG A 161 -10.83 -9.45 29.31
C ARG A 161 -10.17 -8.55 28.26
N LEU A 162 -9.26 -9.09 27.46
CA LEU A 162 -8.60 -8.32 26.40
C LEU A 162 -9.57 -7.92 25.28
N LEU A 163 -10.49 -8.81 24.89
CA LEU A 163 -11.51 -8.53 23.87
C LEU A 163 -12.44 -7.38 24.28
N GLN A 164 -12.70 -7.20 25.58
CA GLN A 164 -13.53 -6.10 26.07
C GLN A 164 -12.93 -4.72 25.79
N THR A 165 -11.61 -4.61 25.70
CA THR A 165 -10.91 -3.33 25.46
C THR A 165 -10.34 -3.22 24.05
N LEU A 166 -10.31 -4.32 23.29
CA LEU A 166 -9.63 -4.42 22.00
C LEU A 166 -10.11 -3.38 20.98
N ASP A 167 -11.42 -3.20 20.84
CA ASP A 167 -11.99 -2.24 19.88
C ASP A 167 -11.49 -0.82 20.18
N ARG A 168 -11.57 -0.39 21.45
CA ARG A 168 -11.13 0.93 21.88
C ARG A 168 -9.62 1.11 21.70
N THR A 169 -8.83 0.09 22.03
CA THR A 169 -7.37 0.14 21.85
C THR A 169 -7.02 0.23 20.36
N LEU A 170 -7.70 -0.51 19.50
CA LEU A 170 -7.49 -0.48 18.06
C LEU A 170 -7.83 0.88 17.46
N GLU A 171 -8.99 1.44 17.81
CA GLU A 171 -9.41 2.76 17.35
C GLU A 171 -8.47 3.86 17.83
N GLN A 172 -8.05 3.83 19.10
CA GLN A 172 -7.07 4.77 19.62
C GLN A 172 -5.76 4.69 18.83
N GLN A 173 -5.25 3.47 18.60
CA GLN A 173 -4.02 3.28 17.84
C GLN A 173 -4.15 3.82 16.40
N GLN A 174 -5.29 3.64 15.73
CA GLN A 174 -5.52 4.24 14.42
C GLN A 174 -5.48 5.77 14.49
N GLN A 175 -6.11 6.37 15.50
CA GLN A 175 -6.06 7.83 15.70
C GLN A 175 -4.66 8.34 16.02
N ASP A 176 -3.86 7.58 16.77
CA ASP A 176 -2.47 7.96 17.10
C ASP A 176 -1.58 8.02 15.85
N PHE A 177 -1.82 7.14 14.85
CA PHE A 177 -1.01 7.11 13.62
C PHE A 177 -1.49 8.06 12.52
N PHE A 178 -2.79 8.29 12.41
CA PHE A 178 -3.39 9.01 11.27
C PHE A 178 -4.14 10.29 11.69
N GLY A 179 -4.38 10.49 12.98
CA GLY A 179 -5.32 11.52 13.45
C GLY A 179 -6.78 11.09 13.28
N HIS A 180 -7.69 11.82 13.91
CA HIS A 180 -9.11 11.44 14.01
C HIS A 180 -9.80 11.34 12.63
N GLU A 181 -9.66 12.36 11.79
CA GLU A 181 -10.35 12.44 10.50
C GLU A 181 -9.88 11.35 9.53
N GLN A 182 -8.56 11.21 9.33
CA GLN A 182 -8.00 10.21 8.42
C GLN A 182 -8.27 8.79 8.93
N ALA A 183 -8.17 8.54 10.24
CA ALA A 183 -8.51 7.25 10.82
C ALA A 183 -9.99 6.89 10.57
N SER A 184 -10.90 7.84 10.76
CA SER A 184 -12.33 7.65 10.50
C SER A 184 -12.58 7.34 9.01
N ALA A 185 -11.97 8.10 8.10
CA ALA A 185 -12.10 7.88 6.65
C ALA A 185 -11.58 6.49 6.23
N LEU A 186 -10.39 6.11 6.71
CA LEU A 186 -9.73 4.86 6.33
C LEU A 186 -10.37 3.61 6.97
N PHE A 187 -10.77 3.68 8.24
CA PHE A 187 -11.04 2.47 9.03
C PHE A 187 -12.48 2.34 9.54
N SER A 188 -13.33 3.36 9.47
CA SER A 188 -14.70 3.30 10.05
C SER A 188 -15.48 2.05 9.64
N GLN A 189 -15.51 1.70 8.35
CA GLN A 189 -16.22 0.51 7.87
C GLN A 189 -15.63 -0.79 8.43
N ARG A 190 -14.30 -0.87 8.49
CA ARG A 190 -13.60 -2.01 9.07
C ARG A 190 -13.82 -2.10 10.57
N ASN A 191 -13.89 -0.98 11.27
CA ASN A 191 -14.13 -0.92 12.71
C ASN A 191 -15.54 -1.40 13.04
N ILE A 192 -16.57 -0.99 12.29
CA ILE A 192 -17.94 -1.51 12.46
C ILE A 192 -17.96 -3.05 12.34
N THR A 193 -17.29 -3.59 11.33
CA THR A 193 -17.20 -5.05 11.12
C THR A 193 -16.40 -5.73 12.24
N THR A 194 -15.29 -5.14 12.64
CA THR A 194 -14.41 -5.68 13.69
C THR A 194 -15.13 -5.70 15.04
N HIS A 195 -15.80 -4.61 15.39
CA HIS A 195 -16.63 -4.49 16.58
C HIS A 195 -17.71 -5.58 16.61
N TYR A 196 -18.46 -5.75 15.51
CA TYR A 196 -19.47 -6.80 15.41
C TYR A 196 -18.88 -8.21 15.66
N LEU A 197 -17.74 -8.54 15.04
CA LEU A 197 -17.08 -9.84 15.21
C LEU A 197 -16.56 -10.03 16.65
N ASN A 198 -16.02 -8.98 17.26
CA ASN A 198 -15.53 -9.02 18.64
C ASN A 198 -16.68 -9.18 19.64
N GLN A 199 -17.78 -8.44 19.48
CA GLN A 199 -18.99 -8.60 20.30
C GLN A 199 -19.58 -10.01 20.19
N ARG A 200 -19.62 -10.57 18.99
CA ARG A 200 -20.05 -11.96 18.78
C ARG A 200 -19.19 -12.94 19.57
N ARG A 201 -17.87 -12.73 19.58
CA ARG A 201 -16.91 -13.56 20.32
C ARG A 201 -17.07 -13.40 21.83
N LEU A 202 -17.29 -12.18 22.32
CA LEU A 202 -17.59 -11.90 23.73
C LEU A 202 -18.86 -12.61 24.18
N ILE A 203 -19.97 -12.54 23.42
CA ILE A 203 -21.21 -13.25 23.75
C ILE A 203 -20.99 -14.76 23.82
N GLN A 204 -20.18 -15.32 22.92
CA GLN A 204 -19.87 -16.75 22.93
C GLN A 204 -19.04 -17.17 24.14
N LEU A 205 -18.08 -16.35 24.55
CA LEU A 205 -17.18 -16.60 25.67
C LEU A 205 -17.80 -16.26 27.03
N ASP A 206 -18.87 -15.45 27.08
CA ASP A 206 -19.51 -15.03 28.32
C ASP A 206 -20.08 -16.25 29.09
N PRO A 207 -19.54 -16.58 30.28
CA PRO A 207 -20.00 -17.72 31.07
C PRO A 207 -21.32 -17.43 31.80
N SER A 208 -21.73 -16.16 31.92
CA SER A 208 -22.95 -15.76 32.61
C SER A 208 -24.23 -16.00 31.79
N LEU A 209 -24.07 -16.30 30.49
CA LEU A 209 -25.20 -16.46 29.57
C LEU A 209 -25.53 -17.92 29.30
N THR A 210 -26.81 -18.24 29.42
CA THR A 210 -27.37 -19.49 28.91
C THR A 210 -27.34 -19.53 27.37
N LYS A 211 -27.46 -20.73 26.80
CA LYS A 211 -27.53 -20.91 25.33
C LYS A 211 -28.65 -20.06 24.70
N ALA A 212 -29.82 -20.01 25.32
CA ALA A 212 -30.95 -19.22 24.83
C ALA A 212 -30.64 -17.71 24.84
N GLN A 213 -30.08 -17.20 25.94
CA GLN A 213 -29.68 -15.79 26.03
C GLN A 213 -28.59 -15.42 25.01
N LYS A 214 -27.63 -16.31 24.74
CA LYS A 214 -26.62 -16.12 23.68
C LYS A 214 -27.28 -15.98 22.31
N VAL A 215 -28.23 -16.85 21.96
CA VAL A 215 -28.96 -16.77 20.69
C VAL A 215 -29.69 -15.43 20.56
N THR A 216 -30.42 -15.01 21.60
CA THR A 216 -31.14 -13.72 21.59
C THR A 216 -30.18 -12.55 21.38
N ARG A 217 -29.09 -12.46 22.17
CA ARG A 217 -28.10 -11.38 22.03
C ARG A 217 -27.43 -11.37 20.66
N LEU A 218 -27.11 -12.54 20.09
CA LEU A 218 -26.52 -12.65 18.76
C LEU A 218 -27.47 -12.19 17.64
N ASN A 219 -28.78 -12.37 17.81
CA ASN A 219 -29.77 -11.88 16.86
C ASN A 219 -29.91 -10.36 16.93
N THR A 220 -29.98 -9.78 18.14
CA THR A 220 -29.97 -8.32 18.34
C THR A 220 -28.73 -7.68 17.75
N LEU A 221 -27.54 -8.21 18.07
CA LEU A 221 -26.26 -7.72 17.56
C LEU A 221 -26.20 -7.72 16.02
N ARG A 222 -26.80 -8.74 15.37
CA ARG A 222 -26.87 -8.81 13.91
C ARG A 222 -27.72 -7.67 13.33
N GLN A 223 -28.87 -7.38 13.94
CA GLN A 223 -29.76 -6.31 13.51
C GLN A 223 -29.08 -4.94 13.66
N GLU A 224 -28.44 -4.69 14.80
CA GLU A 224 -27.67 -3.46 15.05
C GLU A 224 -26.56 -3.25 14.00
N TYR A 225 -25.80 -4.31 13.69
CA TYR A 225 -24.77 -4.27 12.65
C TYR A 225 -25.33 -3.92 11.27
N GLN A 226 -26.47 -4.52 10.88
CA GLN A 226 -27.12 -4.23 9.60
C GLN A 226 -27.56 -2.77 9.52
N THR A 227 -28.21 -2.25 10.56
CA THR A 227 -28.65 -0.86 10.62
C THR A 227 -27.47 0.11 10.54
N THR A 228 -26.41 -0.16 11.32
CA THR A 228 -25.22 0.69 11.37
C THR A 228 -24.49 0.73 10.03
N ARG A 229 -24.34 -0.43 9.39
CA ARG A 229 -23.72 -0.55 8.07
C ARG A 229 -24.53 0.19 7.00
N LEU A 230 -25.85 0.02 6.97
CA LEU A 230 -26.71 0.71 6.01
C LEU A 230 -26.68 2.23 6.18
N ALA A 231 -26.70 2.72 7.42
CA ALA A 231 -26.57 4.15 7.71
C ALA A 231 -25.24 4.70 7.14
N ARG A 232 -24.14 3.95 7.29
CA ARG A 232 -22.82 4.36 6.81
C ARG A 232 -22.72 4.38 5.29
N ASP A 233 -23.18 3.32 4.63
CA ASP A 233 -23.17 3.21 3.17
C ASP A 233 -23.99 4.36 2.53
N ASN A 234 -25.05 4.82 3.19
CA ASN A 234 -25.83 5.99 2.76
C ASN A 234 -25.11 7.32 2.98
N SER A 235 -24.34 7.49 4.07
CA SER A 235 -23.57 8.72 4.32
C SER A 235 -22.40 8.93 3.36
N GLN A 236 -21.82 7.85 2.83
CA GLN A 236 -20.74 7.96 1.83
C GLN A 236 -21.29 8.43 0.47
N LYS A 237 -22.46 7.92 0.04
CA LYS A 237 -23.09 8.33 -1.24
C LYS A 237 -23.52 9.80 -1.33
N ILE A 238 -23.59 10.51 -0.21
CA ILE A 238 -24.00 11.92 -0.17
C ILE A 238 -22.78 12.85 -0.23
N SER A 239 -21.58 12.32 0.04
CA SER A 239 -20.33 13.09 0.06
C SER A 239 -19.50 12.97 -1.24
N ASP A 240 -19.89 12.05 -2.12
CA ASP A 240 -19.31 11.84 -3.47
C ASP A 240 -20.17 12.55 -4.53
#